data_AF-A0A349B9K2-F1
#
_entry.id   AF-A0A349B9K2-F1
#
_cell.length_a   1.000
_cell.length_b   1.000
_cell.length_c   1.000
_cell.angle_alpha   90.00
_cell.angle_beta   90.00
_cell.angle_gamma   90.00
#
_symmetry.space_group_name_H-M   'P 1'
#
loop_
_entity.id
_entity.type
_entity.pdbx_description
1 polymer ?
#
loop_
_entity_poly.entity_id
_entity_poly.type
_entity_poly.pdbx_seq_one_letter_code
_entity_poly.pdbx_strand_id
1 'polypeptide(L)'
;MTTPQASRPRNLVVVLLDSLNRHHLGAYGGTEFDTPNLDRFARERAATFTRHVTGSLPCMPARHDILVGSLDFLWRCWGSIELWERPITAQLRDAGVVTQLVTDHPHLFETGGENYHTDFSGWEYLRGHEGDPWRTWADPSWIGEPS
;
A
#
# COMPACT_ATOMS: atom_id res chain seq x y z
N MET A 1 35.04 -18.69 -19.78
CA MET A 1 34.82 -17.45 -19.01
C MET A 1 33.48 -17.57 -18.31
N THR A 2 33.49 -17.79 -16.99
CA THR A 2 32.29 -17.83 -16.15
C THR A 2 31.89 -16.40 -15.81
N THR A 3 30.71 -15.98 -16.28
CA THR A 3 30.13 -14.68 -15.95
C THR A 3 29.92 -14.59 -14.43
N PRO A 4 30.31 -13.50 -13.76
CA PRO A 4 30.05 -13.35 -12.32
C PRO A 4 28.54 -13.38 -12.08
N GLN A 5 28.08 -14.33 -11.26
CA GLN A 5 26.69 -14.43 -10.87
C GLN A 5 26.37 -13.22 -9.97
N ALA A 6 25.53 -12.30 -10.45
CA ALA A 6 25.13 -11.13 -9.68
C ALA A 6 24.56 -11.56 -8.33
N SER A 7 25.04 -10.95 -7.24
CA SER A 7 24.55 -11.28 -5.90
C SER A 7 23.06 -10.99 -5.82
N ARG A 8 22.26 -11.99 -5.44
CA ARG A 8 20.82 -11.80 -5.27
C ARG A 8 20.55 -10.71 -4.23
N PRO A 9 19.57 -9.82 -4.48
CA PRO A 9 19.19 -8.81 -3.49
C PRO A 9 18.76 -9.49 -2.20
N ARG A 10 19.23 -8.98 -1.06
CA ARG A 10 18.90 -9.52 0.27
C ARG A 10 17.59 -8.99 0.83
N ASN A 11 17.18 -7.80 0.38
CA ASN A 11 16.01 -7.09 0.87
C ASN A 11 15.16 -6.64 -0.32
N LEU A 12 13.85 -6.60 -0.09
CA LEU A 12 12.86 -6.08 -1.03
C LEU A 12 12.01 -5.04 -0.29
N VAL A 13 11.80 -3.90 -0.92
CA VAL A 13 10.97 -2.80 -0.39
C VAL A 13 9.87 -2.51 -1.40
N VAL A 14 8.62 -2.54 -0.94
CA VAL A 14 7.46 -2.13 -1.71
C VAL A 14 7.00 -0.78 -1.18
N VAL A 15 6.98 0.22 -2.04
CA VAL A 15 6.44 1.55 -1.72
C VAL A 15 5.10 1.68 -2.44
N LEU A 16 4.02 1.85 -1.67
CA LEU A 16 2.67 2.04 -2.18
C LEU A 16 2.20 3.43 -1.82
N LEU A 17 1.71 4.18 -2.82
CA LEU A 17 1.20 5.54 -2.65
C LEU A 17 -0.30 5.51 -2.91
N ASP A 18 -1.09 5.95 -1.94
CA ASP A 18 -2.55 5.95 -2.05
C ASP A 18 -3.05 7.11 -2.92
N SER A 19 -4.04 6.83 -3.76
CA SER A 19 -4.71 7.82 -4.61
C SER A 19 -3.79 8.64 -5.52
N LEU A 20 -2.58 8.12 -5.81
CA LEU A 20 -1.62 8.78 -6.69
C LEU A 20 -2.06 8.65 -8.15
N ASN A 21 -2.36 9.79 -8.76
CA ASN A 21 -2.51 9.86 -10.21
C ASN A 21 -1.14 9.93 -10.88
N ARG A 22 -0.86 8.99 -11.80
CA ARG A 22 0.41 8.96 -12.55
C ARG A 22 0.67 10.26 -13.33
N HIS A 23 -0.37 10.99 -13.71
CA HIS A 23 -0.23 12.26 -14.45
C HIS A 23 0.40 13.37 -13.60
N HIS A 24 0.52 13.19 -12.29
CA HIS A 24 1.22 14.10 -11.39
C HIS A 24 2.72 13.77 -11.21
N LEU A 25 3.22 12.71 -11.86
CA LEU A 25 4.62 12.30 -11.78
C LEU A 25 5.41 12.75 -13.01
N GLY A 26 6.56 13.40 -12.80
CA GLY A 26 7.48 13.80 -13.87
C GLY A 26 7.92 12.62 -14.75
N ALA A 27 8.14 11.45 -14.14
CA ALA A 27 8.47 10.20 -14.83
C ALA A 27 7.42 9.76 -15.87
N TYR A 28 6.18 10.26 -15.76
CA TYR A 28 5.08 10.02 -16.69
C TYR A 28 4.67 11.27 -17.48
N GLY A 29 5.47 12.33 -17.45
CA GLY A 29 5.23 13.60 -18.15
C GLY A 29 4.41 14.63 -17.37
N GLY A 30 4.17 14.42 -16.08
CA GLY A 30 3.54 15.40 -15.20
C GLY A 30 4.43 16.62 -14.97
N THR A 31 3.82 17.80 -14.83
CA THR A 31 4.53 19.09 -14.65
C THR A 31 4.01 19.93 -13.49
N GLU A 32 2.98 19.45 -12.78
CA GLU A 32 2.34 20.21 -11.70
C GLU A 32 3.15 20.17 -10.40
N PHE A 33 3.80 19.05 -10.12
CA PHE A 33 4.56 18.83 -8.88
C PHE A 33 6.00 18.39 -9.20
N ASP A 34 6.93 18.86 -8.37
CA ASP A 34 8.32 18.41 -8.42
C ASP A 34 8.46 17.01 -7.81
N THR A 35 8.82 16.02 -8.62
CA THR A 35 9.02 14.62 -8.19
C THR A 35 10.46 14.11 -8.36
N PRO A 36 11.50 14.88 -7.96
CA PRO A 36 12.88 14.66 -8.39
C PRO A 36 13.45 13.29 -7.99
N ASN A 37 13.04 12.75 -6.83
CA ASN A 37 13.50 11.46 -6.36
C ASN A 37 12.92 10.29 -7.17
N LEU A 38 11.62 10.35 -7.49
CA LEU A 38 10.93 9.34 -8.30
C LEU A 38 11.41 9.39 -9.74
N ASP A 39 11.59 10.59 -10.30
CA ASP A 39 12.05 10.80 -11.67
C ASP A 39 13.47 10.30 -11.86
N ARG A 40 14.35 10.60 -10.91
CA ARG A 40 15.72 10.04 -10.90
C ARG A 40 15.70 8.52 -10.82
N PHE A 41 14.88 7.94 -9.94
CA PHE A 41 14.79 6.49 -9.80
C PHE A 41 14.28 5.81 -11.08
N ALA A 42 13.21 6.35 -11.68
CA ALA A 42 12.65 5.88 -12.95
C ALA A 42 13.67 5.94 -14.09
N ARG A 43 14.45 7.03 -14.19
CA ARG A 43 15.45 7.22 -15.24
C ARG A 43 16.70 6.36 -15.07
N GLU A 44 17.16 6.14 -13.84
CA GLU A 44 18.50 5.57 -13.59
C GLU A 44 18.51 4.12 -13.13
N ARG A 45 17.42 3.63 -12.52
CA ARG A 45 17.44 2.37 -11.73
C ARG A 45 16.25 1.46 -11.95
N ALA A 46 15.15 1.92 -12.54
CA ALA A 46 13.91 1.16 -12.61
C ALA A 46 13.47 0.83 -14.04
N ALA A 47 12.68 -0.23 -14.16
CA ALA A 47 11.82 -0.44 -15.31
C ALA A 47 10.49 0.29 -15.06
N THR A 48 10.07 1.15 -15.99
CA THR A 48 8.84 1.93 -15.88
C THR A 48 7.73 1.29 -16.72
N PHE A 49 6.59 1.01 -16.10
CA PHE A 49 5.42 0.44 -16.78
C PHE A 49 4.44 1.54 -17.17
N THR A 50 4.05 1.59 -18.45
CA THR A 50 3.08 2.57 -19.00
C THR A 50 1.65 2.04 -19.06
N ARG A 51 1.47 0.74 -18.83
CA ARG A 51 0.19 0.01 -18.87
C ARG A 51 0.00 -0.84 -17.60
N HIS A 52 0.26 -0.26 -16.45
CA HIS A 52 -0.11 -0.84 -15.16
C HIS A 52 -1.54 -0.46 -14.83
N VAL A 53 -2.39 -1.44 -14.55
CA VAL A 53 -3.82 -1.25 -14.26
C VAL A 53 -4.14 -1.91 -12.93
N THR A 54 -4.96 -1.24 -12.14
CA THR A 54 -5.50 -1.80 -10.90
C THR A 54 -6.61 -2.79 -11.24
N GLY A 55 -6.69 -3.89 -10.48
CA GLY A 55 -7.76 -4.87 -10.60
C GLY A 55 -9.07 -4.38 -9.98
N SER A 56 -9.04 -4.12 -8.68
CA SER A 56 -10.18 -3.74 -7.85
C SER A 56 -10.04 -2.33 -7.28
N LEU A 57 -11.16 -1.62 -7.10
CA LEU A 57 -11.22 -0.29 -6.47
C LEU A 57 -12.41 -0.24 -5.50
N PRO A 58 -12.37 0.56 -4.41
CA PRO A 58 -11.36 1.56 -4.01
C PRO A 58 -10.16 0.96 -3.23
N CYS A 59 -9.44 1.76 -2.44
CA CYS A 59 -8.14 1.48 -1.80
C CYS A 59 -8.01 0.08 -1.17
N MET A 60 -8.97 -0.37 -0.34
CA MET A 60 -8.87 -1.66 0.35
C MET A 60 -8.96 -2.88 -0.58
N PRO A 61 -9.95 -2.97 -1.51
CA PRO A 61 -9.91 -3.97 -2.58
C PRO A 61 -8.62 -3.94 -3.41
N ALA A 62 -8.10 -2.76 -3.76
CA ALA A 62 -6.84 -2.66 -4.50
C ALA A 62 -5.65 -3.23 -3.72
N ARG A 63 -5.60 -2.98 -2.39
CA ARG A 63 -4.57 -3.53 -1.49
C ARG A 63 -4.71 -5.03 -1.31
N HIS A 64 -5.94 -5.55 -1.30
CA HIS A 64 -6.20 -6.98 -1.27
C HIS A 64 -5.61 -7.65 -2.51
N ASP A 65 -5.94 -7.16 -3.71
CA ASP A 65 -5.42 -7.70 -4.96
C ASP A 65 -3.88 -7.76 -4.96
N ILE A 66 -3.22 -6.71 -4.43
CA ILE A 66 -1.76 -6.63 -4.34
C ILE A 66 -1.19 -7.65 -3.34
N LEU A 67 -1.82 -7.82 -2.17
CA LEU A 67 -1.32 -8.69 -1.11
C LEU A 67 -1.63 -10.16 -1.37
N VAL A 68 -2.83 -10.47 -1.85
CA VAL A 68 -3.31 -11.85 -2.05
C VAL A 68 -3.02 -12.35 -3.46
N GLY A 69 -2.97 -11.46 -4.45
CA GLY A 69 -2.74 -11.83 -5.84
C GLY A 69 -3.99 -12.37 -6.55
N SER A 70 -5.19 -12.10 -6.02
CA SER A 70 -6.49 -12.45 -6.62
C SER A 70 -7.31 -11.19 -6.88
N LEU A 71 -8.20 -11.23 -7.88
CA LEU A 71 -9.10 -10.12 -8.18
C LEU A 71 -10.41 -10.28 -7.42
N ASP A 72 -10.68 -9.34 -6.51
CA ASP A 72 -11.85 -9.40 -5.62
C ASP A 72 -13.10 -8.71 -6.19
N PHE A 73 -12.95 -7.73 -7.09
CA PHE A 73 -14.05 -6.89 -7.61
C PHE A 73 -15.26 -7.64 -8.20
N LEU A 74 -15.10 -8.91 -8.59
CA LEU A 74 -16.20 -9.70 -9.16
C LEU A 74 -17.14 -10.31 -8.11
N TRP A 75 -16.71 -10.44 -6.86
CA TRP A 75 -17.45 -11.23 -5.86
C TRP A 75 -17.37 -10.66 -4.45
N ARG A 76 -16.52 -9.65 -4.22
CA ARG A 76 -16.28 -9.08 -2.89
C ARG A 76 -16.11 -7.57 -2.96
N CYS A 77 -16.73 -6.89 -2.01
CA CYS A 77 -16.57 -5.45 -1.80
C CYS A 77 -15.39 -5.21 -0.83
N TRP A 78 -15.41 -4.08 -0.13
CA TRP A 78 -14.51 -3.81 0.98
C TRP A 78 -14.65 -4.87 2.09
N GLY A 79 -13.53 -5.44 2.56
CA GLY A 79 -13.51 -6.44 3.63
C GLY A 79 -12.09 -6.87 4.02
N SER A 80 -11.98 -7.58 5.15
CA SER A 80 -10.74 -8.14 5.72
C SER A 80 -9.98 -9.07 4.75
N ILE A 81 -8.73 -9.42 5.02
CA ILE A 81 -8.17 -10.66 4.42
C ILE A 81 -8.83 -11.87 5.10
N GLU A 82 -9.33 -12.82 4.31
CA GLU A 82 -10.05 -14.00 4.81
C GLU A 82 -9.08 -15.07 5.32
N LEU A 83 -9.52 -15.88 6.28
CA LEU A 83 -8.67 -16.88 6.96
C LEU A 83 -8.09 -17.95 6.03
N TRP A 84 -8.75 -18.23 4.90
CA TRP A 84 -8.31 -19.21 3.91
C TRP A 84 -7.42 -18.61 2.82
N GLU A 85 -7.36 -17.28 2.74
CA GLU A 85 -6.50 -16.61 1.77
C GLU A 85 -5.05 -16.72 2.19
N ARG A 86 -4.16 -16.79 1.19
CA ARG A 86 -2.72 -16.89 1.42
C ARG A 86 -2.04 -15.65 0.84
N PRO A 87 -1.98 -14.53 1.60
CA PRO A 87 -1.27 -13.35 1.15
C PRO A 87 0.22 -13.66 0.93
N ILE A 88 0.90 -12.82 0.16
CA ILE A 88 2.34 -12.93 -0.12
C ILE A 88 3.17 -13.03 1.17
N THR A 89 2.72 -12.40 2.25
CA THR A 89 3.33 -12.49 3.58
C THR A 89 3.37 -13.92 4.12
N ALA A 90 2.34 -14.73 3.89
CA ALA A 90 2.33 -16.14 4.28
C ALA A 90 3.38 -16.95 3.49
N GLN A 91 3.49 -16.71 2.18
CA GLN A 91 4.49 -17.36 1.34
C GLN A 91 5.93 -16.96 1.73
N LEU A 92 6.13 -15.68 2.05
CA LEU A 92 7.41 -15.16 2.52
C LEU A 92 7.79 -15.75 3.88
N ARG A 93 6.82 -15.91 4.80
CA ARG A 93 7.03 -16.55 6.09
C ARG A 93 7.46 -18.00 5.94
N ASP A 94 6.81 -18.78 5.08
CA ASP A 94 7.20 -20.16 4.76
C ASP A 94 8.63 -20.25 4.23
N ALA A 95 9.06 -19.23 3.48
CA ALA A 95 10.43 -19.11 2.96
C ALA A 95 11.44 -18.57 3.97
N GLY A 96 11.05 -18.29 5.22
CA GLY A 96 11.91 -17.75 6.27
C GLY A 96 12.28 -16.27 6.09
N VAL A 97 11.49 -15.51 5.33
CA VAL A 97 11.70 -14.07 5.10
C VAL A 97 10.92 -13.27 6.16
N VAL A 98 11.63 -12.37 6.85
CA VAL A 98 11.02 -11.43 7.81
C VAL A 98 10.33 -10.30 7.04
N THR A 99 9.08 -10.02 7.38
CA THR A 99 8.26 -8.99 6.73
C THR A 99 7.91 -7.87 7.71
N GLN A 100 8.03 -6.62 7.28
CA GLN A 100 7.65 -5.44 8.06
C GLN A 100 6.68 -4.59 7.24
N LEU A 101 5.57 -4.19 7.86
CA LEU A 101 4.68 -3.17 7.31
C LEU A 101 4.95 -1.83 8.01
N VAL A 102 5.07 -0.76 7.24
CA VAL A 102 5.04 0.61 7.76
C VAL A 102 3.96 1.34 6.97
N THR A 103 2.96 1.85 7.65
CA THR A 103 1.76 2.37 6.99
C THR A 103 1.18 3.54 7.74
N ASP A 104 0.65 4.49 6.99
CA ASP A 104 -0.16 5.63 7.44
C ASP A 104 -1.65 5.44 7.13
N HIS A 105 -2.05 4.27 6.64
CA HIS A 105 -3.39 4.01 6.14
C HIS A 105 -4.34 3.52 7.25
N PRO A 106 -5.25 4.35 7.78
CA PRO A 106 -6.11 4.03 8.91
C PRO A 106 -7.06 2.86 8.62
N HIS A 107 -7.49 2.71 7.37
CA HIS A 107 -8.43 1.65 6.99
C HIS A 107 -7.95 0.23 7.30
N LEU A 108 -6.65 -0.01 7.46
CA LEU A 108 -6.12 -1.32 7.89
C LEU A 108 -6.42 -1.66 9.36
N PHE A 109 -6.96 -0.71 10.12
CA PHE A 109 -7.26 -0.80 11.54
C PHE A 109 -8.75 -0.55 11.83
N GLU A 110 -9.55 -0.29 10.80
CA GLU A 110 -10.99 -0.09 10.90
C GLU A 110 -11.73 -1.42 10.71
N THR A 111 -13.01 -1.43 11.11
CA THR A 111 -13.88 -2.56 10.82
C THR A 111 -14.03 -2.76 9.31
N GLY A 112 -13.82 -3.98 8.84
CA GLY A 112 -13.75 -4.32 7.43
C GLY A 112 -12.34 -4.19 6.82
N GLY A 113 -11.34 -3.75 7.56
CA GLY A 113 -9.93 -3.76 7.14
C GLY A 113 -9.03 -4.65 7.97
N GLU A 114 -9.63 -5.61 8.68
CA GLU A 114 -8.90 -6.53 9.54
C GLU A 114 -7.94 -7.42 8.74
N ASN A 115 -6.99 -8.03 9.44
CA ASN A 115 -6.01 -9.01 8.93
C ASN A 115 -4.99 -8.53 7.88
N TYR A 116 -5.07 -7.30 7.38
CA TYR A 116 -4.07 -6.79 6.42
C TYR A 116 -2.67 -6.64 7.02
N HIS A 117 -2.59 -6.22 8.29
CA HIS A 117 -1.31 -5.97 8.98
C HIS A 117 -0.86 -7.17 9.83
N THR A 118 -1.78 -8.03 10.25
CA THR A 118 -1.53 -9.08 11.25
C THR A 118 -0.61 -10.19 10.75
N ASP A 119 -0.54 -10.40 9.43
CA ASP A 119 0.31 -11.44 8.83
C ASP A 119 1.77 -11.01 8.59
N PHE A 120 2.10 -9.75 8.83
CA PHE A 120 3.48 -9.30 8.81
C PHE A 120 4.21 -9.75 10.09
N SER A 121 5.54 -9.96 10.00
CA SER A 121 6.35 -10.25 11.21
C SER A 121 6.37 -9.09 12.20
N GLY A 122 6.22 -7.87 11.70
CA GLY A 122 6.01 -6.66 12.49
C GLY A 122 5.32 -5.58 11.68
N TRP A 123 4.70 -4.61 12.36
CA TRP A 123 4.06 -3.48 11.71
C TRP A 123 4.18 -2.19 12.54
N GLU A 124 4.20 -1.05 11.85
CA GLU A 124 4.22 0.29 12.44
C GLU A 124 3.14 1.15 11.77
N TYR A 125 2.34 1.83 12.60
CA TYR A 125 1.30 2.75 12.15
C TYR A 125 1.72 4.21 12.38
N LEU A 126 1.86 4.96 11.29
CA LEU A 126 2.20 6.38 11.26
C LEU A 126 0.92 7.21 11.27
N ARG A 127 0.68 7.91 12.37
CA ARG A 127 -0.56 8.67 12.59
C ARG A 127 -0.55 10.04 11.89
N GLY A 128 -1.74 10.54 11.55
CA GLY A 128 -1.96 11.96 11.22
C GLY A 128 -1.98 12.34 9.74
N HIS A 129 -1.95 11.36 8.83
CA HIS A 129 -2.02 11.63 7.39
C HIS A 129 -3.47 11.58 6.83
N GLU A 130 -4.32 10.74 7.43
CA GLU A 130 -5.76 10.63 7.17
C GLU A 130 -6.53 10.70 8.51
N GLY A 131 -7.86 10.56 8.49
CA GLY A 131 -8.68 10.44 9.69
C GLY A 131 -8.21 9.31 10.61
N ASP A 132 -7.61 9.66 11.74
CA ASP A 132 -7.14 8.74 12.77
C ASP A 132 -7.90 9.02 14.09
N PRO A 133 -8.67 8.06 14.63
CA PRO A 133 -9.30 8.19 15.94
C PRO A 133 -8.27 8.05 17.07
N TRP A 134 -7.31 8.98 17.15
CA TRP A 134 -6.22 8.97 18.12
C TRP A 134 -6.69 9.22 19.55
N ARG A 135 -7.47 10.29 19.73
CA ARG A 135 -8.01 10.74 21.01
C ARG A 135 -9.35 11.40 20.80
N THR A 136 -10.25 11.23 21.76
CA THR A 136 -11.48 12.03 21.80
C THR A 136 -11.12 13.50 21.94
N TRP A 137 -11.75 14.35 21.13
CA TRP A 137 -11.67 15.79 21.25
C TRP A 137 -13.09 16.35 21.25
N ALA A 138 -13.31 17.44 22.00
CA ALA A 138 -14.58 18.15 21.93
C ALA A 138 -14.67 18.82 20.56
N ASP A 139 -15.45 18.26 19.65
CA ASP A 139 -15.66 18.85 18.33
C ASP A 139 -16.38 20.20 18.49
N PRO A 140 -15.78 21.35 18.15
CA PRO A 140 -16.46 22.63 18.26
C PRO A 140 -17.49 22.86 17.14
N SER A 141 -17.62 21.94 16.17
CA SER A 141 -18.55 22.08 15.03
C SER A 141 -20.03 22.16 15.43
N TRP A 142 -20.40 21.66 16.62
CA TRP A 142 -21.76 21.82 17.16
C TRP A 142 -22.08 23.26 17.56
N ILE A 143 -21.08 24.14 17.73
CA ILE A 143 -21.27 25.58 18.01
C ILE A 143 -21.74 26.26 16.71
N GLY A 144 -22.98 26.02 16.33
CA GLY A 144 -23.58 26.53 15.10
C GLY A 144 -24.69 25.68 14.50
N GLU A 145 -24.90 24.44 14.96
CA GLU A 145 -26.06 23.65 14.52
C GLU A 145 -27.36 24.23 15.10
N PRO A 146 -28.41 24.42 14.26
CA PRO A 146 -29.70 24.89 14.74
C PRO A 146 -30.29 23.86 15.71
N SER A 147 -30.64 24.34 16.91
CA SER A 147 -31.31 23.59 17.99
C SER A 147 -32.67 23.04 17.58
#